data_AF-A0A6I4ZW90-F1
#
_entry.id   AF-A0A6I4ZW90-F1
#
_cell.length_a   1.000
_cell.length_b   1.000
_cell.length_c   1.000
_cell.angle_alpha   90.00
_cell.angle_beta   90.00
_cell.angle_gamma   90.00
#
_symmetry.space_group_name_H-M   'P 1'
#
loop_
_entity.id
_entity.type
_entity.pdbx_description
1 polymer ?
#
loop_
_entity_poly.entity_id
_entity_poly.type
_entity_poly.pdbx_seq_one_letter_code
_entity_poly.pdbx_strand_id
1 'polypeptide(L)'
;MKRFFKQPLKVSFWSLIFTFVVLSVLLIDLEFFSNTDSDFVYTASKVYIAIALPVLIVNPLFGLVYSFFVEGYRKIIFILLHFASVGTISIYAFLAFMFRYFVPFAP
;
A
#
# COMPACT_ATOMS: atom_id res chain seq x y z
N MET A 1 18.94 21.22 3.21
CA MET A 1 17.84 20.35 2.70
C MET A 1 18.02 19.85 1.27
N LYS A 2 18.70 20.57 0.35
CA LYS A 2 18.89 20.13 -1.07
C LYS A 2 19.58 18.76 -1.28
N ARG A 3 20.33 18.23 -0.29
CA ARG A 3 21.01 16.93 -0.40
C ARG A 3 20.15 15.70 -0.03
N PHE A 4 19.13 15.86 0.83
CA PHE A 4 18.27 14.75 1.28
C PHE A 4 17.17 14.42 0.28
N PHE A 5 16.57 15.43 -0.34
CA PHE A 5 15.52 15.27 -1.34
C PHE A 5 16.08 15.35 -2.76
N LYS A 6 17.10 14.56 -3.07
CA LYS A 6 17.57 14.44 -4.45
C LYS A 6 16.49 13.74 -5.28
N GLN A 7 16.05 14.38 -6.36
CA GLN A 7 15.07 13.85 -7.33
C GLN A 7 13.70 13.50 -6.72
N PRO A 8 12.98 14.47 -6.12
CA PRO A 8 11.74 14.19 -5.39
C PRO A 8 10.64 13.61 -6.28
N LEU A 9 10.58 14.06 -7.54
CA LEU A 9 9.68 13.51 -8.54
C LEU A 9 9.90 12.01 -8.77
N LYS A 10 11.17 11.58 -8.87
CA LYS A 10 11.51 10.19 -9.13
C LYS A 10 11.11 9.32 -7.94
N VAL A 11 11.45 9.74 -6.72
CA VAL A 11 11.13 9.00 -5.50
C VAL A 11 9.62 8.89 -5.32
N SER A 12 8.90 10.01 -5.47
CA SER A 12 7.44 10.06 -5.40
C SER A 12 6.78 9.13 -6.43
N PHE A 13 7.26 9.14 -7.68
CA PHE A 13 6.73 8.29 -8.73
C PHE A 13 6.96 6.79 -8.46
N TRP A 14 8.17 6.40 -8.09
CA TRP A 14 8.49 5.01 -7.79
C TRP A 14 7.78 4.52 -6.53
N SER A 15 7.62 5.37 -5.52
CA SER A 15 6.84 5.05 -4.33
C SER A 15 5.38 4.75 -4.70
N LEU A 16 4.76 5.54 -5.58
CA LEU A 16 3.40 5.30 -6.04
C LEU A 16 3.28 3.99 -6.82
N ILE A 17 4.18 3.74 -7.79
CA ILE A 17 4.21 2.48 -8.55
C ILE A 17 4.37 1.29 -7.61
N PHE A 18 5.34 1.36 -6.69
CA PHE A 18 5.62 0.27 -5.77
C PHE A 18 4.42 -0.01 -4.86
N THR A 19 3.74 1.04 -4.38
CA THR A 19 2.50 0.90 -3.60
C THR A 19 1.43 0.16 -4.39
N PHE A 20 1.22 0.56 -5.65
CA PHE A 20 0.24 -0.07 -6.53
C PHE A 20 0.57 -1.54 -6.81
N VAL A 21 1.83 -1.86 -7.13
CA VAL A 21 2.26 -3.23 -7.40
C VAL A 21 2.06 -4.11 -6.17
N VAL A 22 2.52 -3.67 -5.00
CA VAL A 22 2.38 -4.43 -3.75
C VAL A 22 0.91 -4.63 -3.39
N LEU A 23 0.09 -3.60 -3.55
CA LEU A 23 -1.35 -3.69 -3.30
C LEU A 23 -2.03 -4.66 -4.27
N SER A 24 -1.75 -4.56 -5.57
CA SER A 24 -2.36 -5.44 -6.58
C SER A 24 -2.01 -6.91 -6.34
N VAL A 25 -0.75 -7.20 -6.05
CA VAL A 25 -0.32 -8.58 -5.73
C VAL A 25 -0.99 -9.05 -4.44
N LEU A 26 -1.13 -8.18 -3.42
CA LEU A 26 -1.85 -8.52 -2.19
C LEU A 26 -3.33 -8.86 -2.45
N LEU A 27 -4.00 -8.08 -3.30
CA LEU A 27 -5.39 -8.34 -3.66
C LEU A 27 -5.54 -9.66 -4.43
N ILE A 28 -4.64 -9.92 -5.39
CA ILE A 28 -4.60 -11.20 -6.11
C ILE A 28 -4.38 -12.36 -5.13
N ASP A 29 -3.46 -12.22 -4.19
CA ASP A 29 -3.20 -13.25 -3.19
C ASP A 29 -4.42 -13.56 -2.32
N LEU A 30 -5.13 -12.51 -1.88
CA LEU A 30 -6.32 -12.66 -1.05
C LEU A 30 -7.51 -13.25 -1.84
N GLU A 31 -7.69 -12.89 -3.10
CA GLU A 31 -8.82 -13.33 -3.92
C GLU A 31 -8.64 -14.75 -4.47
N PHE A 32 -7.45 -15.08 -4.98
CA PHE A 32 -7.22 -16.32 -5.72
C PHE A 32 -6.57 -17.43 -4.89
N PHE A 33 -5.74 -17.08 -3.89
CA PHE A 33 -4.94 -18.06 -3.15
C PHE A 33 -5.43 -18.31 -1.72
N SER A 34 -6.47 -17.61 -1.26
CA SER A 34 -7.02 -17.78 0.10
C SER A 34 -7.59 -19.18 0.38
N ASN A 35 -8.04 -19.90 -0.65
CA ASN A 35 -8.67 -21.22 -0.54
C ASN A 35 -7.86 -22.34 -1.22
N THR A 36 -6.55 -22.17 -1.34
CA THR A 36 -5.69 -23.19 -1.96
C THR A 36 -5.37 -24.32 -0.99
N ASP A 37 -5.38 -25.56 -1.46
CA ASP A 37 -4.93 -26.74 -0.70
C ASP A 37 -3.39 -26.93 -0.73
N SER A 38 -2.67 -26.05 -1.44
CA SER A 38 -1.21 -26.13 -1.53
C SER A 38 -0.54 -25.48 -0.32
N ASP A 39 0.11 -26.29 0.52
CA ASP A 39 0.91 -25.83 1.67
C ASP A 39 1.98 -24.79 1.28
N PHE A 40 2.59 -24.96 0.10
CA PHE A 40 3.59 -24.02 -0.42
C PHE A 40 2.98 -22.65 -0.70
N VAL A 41 1.85 -22.62 -1.43
CA VAL A 41 1.17 -21.37 -1.78
C VAL A 41 0.65 -20.69 -0.52
N TYR A 42 0.03 -21.43 0.40
CA TYR A 42 -0.42 -20.91 1.69
C TYR A 42 0.72 -20.24 2.48
N THR A 43 1.87 -20.92 2.58
CA THR A 43 3.04 -20.39 3.30
C THR A 43 3.61 -19.15 2.62
N ALA A 44 3.73 -19.17 1.28
CA ALA A 44 4.22 -18.04 0.50
C ALA A 44 3.31 -16.81 0.65
N SER A 45 1.99 -16.97 0.54
CA SER A 45 1.02 -15.90 0.74
C SER A 45 1.09 -15.33 2.16
N LYS A 46 1.23 -16.19 3.17
CA LYS A 46 1.36 -15.73 4.57
C LYS A 46 2.61 -14.89 4.79
N VAL A 47 3.74 -15.29 4.21
CA VAL A 47 5.00 -14.50 4.24
C VAL A 47 4.83 -13.20 3.48
N TYR A 48 4.23 -13.24 2.28
CA TYR A 48 4.00 -12.06 1.47
C TYR A 48 3.14 -11.03 2.20
N ILE A 49 2.00 -11.44 2.77
CA ILE A 49 1.11 -10.57 3.56
C ILE A 49 1.88 -9.91 4.71
N ALA A 50 2.71 -10.66 5.43
CA ALA A 50 3.48 -10.15 6.56
C ALA A 50 4.47 -9.03 6.15
N ILE A 51 4.99 -9.07 4.93
CA ILE A 51 5.90 -8.05 4.37
C ILE A 51 5.13 -6.90 3.71
N ALA A 52 4.08 -7.23 2.96
CA ALA A 52 3.29 -6.28 2.20
C ALA A 52 2.58 -5.26 3.10
N LEU A 53 2.05 -5.69 4.24
CA LEU A 53 1.30 -4.81 5.15
C LEU A 53 2.16 -3.64 5.68
N PRO A 54 3.33 -3.84 6.32
CA PRO A 54 4.21 -2.73 6.71
C PRO A 54 4.61 -1.83 5.55
N VAL A 55 4.88 -2.42 4.37
CA VAL A 55 5.24 -1.67 3.16
C VAL A 55 4.11 -0.75 2.72
N LEU A 56 2.87 -1.25 2.68
CA LEU A 56 1.69 -0.47 2.29
C LEU A 56 1.33 0.62 3.32
N ILE A 57 1.75 0.49 4.57
CA ILE A 57 1.62 1.56 5.57
C ILE A 57 2.68 2.64 5.35
N VAL A 58 3.95 2.25 5.25
CA VAL A 58 5.08 3.19 5.30
C VAL A 58 5.34 3.86 3.95
N ASN A 59 5.34 3.09 2.86
CA ASN A 59 5.78 3.57 1.56
C ASN A 59 4.92 4.73 1.02
N PRO A 60 3.57 4.68 0.99
CA PRO A 60 2.79 5.80 0.47
C PRO A 60 2.90 7.06 1.34
N LEU A 61 3.14 6.95 2.65
CA LEU A 61 3.45 8.09 3.51
C LEU A 61 4.80 8.71 3.15
N PHE A 62 5.81 7.87 2.90
CA PHE A 62 7.11 8.33 2.44
C PHE A 62 7.00 9.05 1.08
N GLY A 63 6.30 8.46 0.12
CA GLY A 63 6.01 9.08 -1.18
C GLY A 63 5.23 10.39 -1.07
N LEU A 64 4.28 10.48 -0.13
CA LEU A 64 3.53 11.71 0.17
C LEU A 64 4.47 12.82 0.65
N VAL A 65 5.39 12.52 1.57
CA VAL A 65 6.38 13.51 2.04
C VAL A 65 7.23 14.02 0.87
N TYR A 66 7.69 13.13 -0.02
CA TYR A 66 8.46 13.51 -1.21
C TYR A 66 7.64 14.32 -2.22
N SER A 67 6.32 14.10 -2.30
CA SER A 67 5.41 14.83 -3.18
C SER A 67 5.39 16.33 -2.88
N PHE A 68 5.58 16.75 -1.62
CA PHE A 68 5.64 18.17 -1.25
C PHE A 68 6.83 18.93 -1.85
N PHE A 69 7.90 18.20 -2.21
CA PHE A 69 9.11 18.74 -2.81
C PHE A 69 9.13 18.64 -4.34
N VAL A 70 8.07 18.10 -4.97
CA VAL A 70 7.91 18.12 -6.43
C VAL A 70 7.61 19.55 -6.89
N GLU A 71 8.15 19.94 -8.03
CA GLU A 71 7.98 21.28 -8.60
C GLU A 71 6.87 21.33 -9.66
N GLY A 72 6.22 22.49 -9.77
CA GLY A 72 5.17 22.78 -10.76
C GLY A 72 3.82 22.11 -10.48
N TYR A 73 2.96 22.06 -11.49
CA TYR A 73 1.59 21.53 -11.39
C TYR A 73 1.54 20.06 -10.92
N ARG A 74 2.59 19.28 -11.24
CA ARG A 74 2.72 17.87 -10.86
C ARG A 74 2.70 17.67 -9.34
N LYS A 75 3.13 18.66 -8.55
CA LYS A 75 3.11 18.61 -7.09
C LYS A 75 1.75 18.23 -6.55
N ILE A 76 0.71 18.94 -6.99
CA ILE A 76 -0.67 18.73 -6.50
C ILE A 76 -1.16 17.35 -6.89
N ILE A 77 -0.87 16.92 -8.13
CA ILE A 77 -1.24 15.59 -8.63
C ILE A 77 -0.62 14.49 -7.74
N PHE A 78 0.69 14.56 -7.49
CA PHE A 78 1.37 13.56 -6.66
C PHE A 78 0.89 13.55 -5.21
N ILE A 79 0.61 14.73 -4.61
CA ILE A 79 0.04 14.82 -3.27
C ILE A 79 -1.32 14.14 -3.23
N LEU A 80 -2.22 14.44 -4.19
CA LEU A 80 -3.56 13.86 -4.23
C LEU A 80 -3.51 12.34 -4.45
N LEU A 81 -2.64 11.86 -5.33
CA LEU A 81 -2.48 10.42 -5.58
C LEU A 81 -2.00 9.68 -4.34
N HIS A 82 -0.96 10.19 -3.65
CA HIS A 82 -0.49 9.55 -2.42
C HIS A 82 -1.51 9.65 -1.29
N PHE A 83 -2.20 10.78 -1.17
CA PHE A 83 -3.26 10.94 -0.18
C PHE A 83 -4.40 9.94 -0.41
N ALA A 84 -4.82 9.77 -1.67
CA ALA A 84 -5.80 8.76 -2.04
C ALA A 84 -5.28 7.34 -1.73
N SER A 85 -4.02 7.03 -2.03
CA SER A 85 -3.42 5.73 -1.67
C SER A 85 -3.45 5.46 -0.16
N VAL A 86 -3.02 6.42 0.65
CA VAL A 86 -3.04 6.31 2.12
C VAL A 86 -4.48 6.14 2.61
N GLY A 87 -5.42 6.92 2.08
CA GLY A 87 -6.84 6.84 2.42
C GLY A 87 -7.42 5.47 2.11
N THR A 88 -7.23 4.97 0.88
CA THR A 88 -7.70 3.65 0.46
C THR A 88 -7.13 2.54 1.34
N ILE A 89 -5.81 2.51 1.58
CA ILE A 89 -5.17 1.49 2.42
C ILE A 89 -5.71 1.55 3.85
N SER A 90 -5.91 2.76 4.39
CA SER A 90 -6.46 2.96 5.73
C SER A 90 -7.90 2.47 5.84
N ILE A 91 -8.75 2.76 4.85
CA ILE A 91 -10.14 2.31 4.81
C ILE A 91 -10.19 0.78 4.72
N TYR A 92 -9.39 0.15 3.85
CA TYR A 92 -9.33 -1.31 3.75
C TYR A 92 -8.85 -1.96 5.05
N ALA A 93 -7.81 -1.41 5.67
CA ALA A 93 -7.33 -1.92 6.96
C ALA A 93 -8.42 -1.79 8.03
N PHE A 94 -9.06 -0.62 8.13
CA PHE A 94 -10.16 -0.39 9.06
C PHE A 94 -11.31 -1.39 8.86
N LEU A 95 -11.77 -1.58 7.61
CA LEU A 95 -12.81 -2.56 7.29
C LEU A 95 -12.40 -3.98 7.67
N ALA A 96 -11.17 -4.40 7.35
CA ALA A 96 -10.65 -5.71 7.72
C ALA A 96 -10.63 -5.92 9.25
N PHE A 97 -10.21 -4.91 10.02
CA PHE A 97 -10.26 -4.96 11.48
C PHE A 97 -11.70 -5.03 12.01
N MET A 98 -12.60 -4.21 11.47
CA MET A 98 -14.01 -4.21 11.87
C MET A 98 -14.66 -5.57 11.63
N PHE A 99 -14.46 -6.13 10.43
CA PHE A 99 -15.02 -7.41 10.05
C PHE A 99 -14.40 -8.61 10.79
N ARG A 100 -13.14 -8.51 11.22
CA ARG A 100 -12.50 -9.58 11.97
C ARG A 100 -12.91 -9.62 13.45
N TYR A 101 -13.08 -8.46 14.08
CA TYR A 101 -13.20 -8.38 15.55
C TYR A 101 -14.55 -7.90 16.06
N PHE A 102 -15.30 -7.15 15.27
CA PHE A 102 -16.49 -6.45 15.77
C PHE A 102 -17.78 -6.85 15.06
N VAL A 103 -17.69 -7.29 13.81
CA VAL A 103 -18.84 -7.87 13.10
C VAL A 103 -18.79 -9.37 13.30
N PRO A 104 -19.71 -9.97 14.08
CA PRO A 104 -19.85 -11.41 14.13
C PRO A 104 -20.49 -11.83 12.81
N PHE A 105 -19.68 -12.14 11.81
CA PHE A 105 -20.15 -12.99 10.72
C PHE A 105 -20.33 -14.40 11.30
N ALA A 106 -21.49 -14.62 11.91
CA ALA A 106 -21.97 -15.96 12.21
C ALA A 106 -22.58 -16.58 10.94
N PRO A 107 -22.50 -17.91 10.73
CA PRO A 107 -21.95 -18.94 11.61
C PRO A 107 -20.52 -19.38 11.26
#